data_AF-A0A6L7HUC7-F1
#
_entry.id   AF-A0A6L7HUC7-F1
#
_cell.length_a   1.000
_cell.length_b   1.000
_cell.length_c   1.000
_cell.angle_alpha   90.00
_cell.angle_beta   90.00
_cell.angle_gamma   90.00
#
_symmetry.space_group_name_H-M   'P 1'
#
loop_
_entity.id
_entity.type
_entity.pdbx_description
1 polymer ?
#
loop_
_entity_poly.entity_id
_entity_poly.type
_entity_poly.pdbx_seq_one_letter_code
_entity_poly.pdbx_strand_id
1 'polypeptide(L)'
;MALLKFKRNKYLHHNYKIDGEDLPQEKNKINKKALAISSLAVLFPLGGLNFVAGTYQSIVNELAKTVEKPTIFDVFSADWEKSISIKNVFLPVLPANMYLFGLLASTVMGFLVYSKVNYRSDENVAYGQKGDSRFTTIEEIQEQYREIPEKTDTFEGYGGVPVSHYKDKYYVDTDTVNTAILGVSRSGKGETIVVPMIDNLSRAKNQSSMVVNDPKGELYSASKETLEKRGYDVQVLNILDPLQGMSYNPLQLVIDAWVNGDDQEAAKRANTLTFSLYNNPNAGDNAFFNTSAQNAINGIILAIVDYCVKNNCIEKVTMHNVSQMLNELGTFYYKEDPNDFIEKSVLDEYFKSLPQGNVAKMQYGSTSFAGEKAKGSILATANQGLQTFADKMFAKMTSKSSLDLKQVGFPKNLFFQLDERFLNKRVTVSFHKNNQEKTEVGSYQIKVKALGMCNINFDESLEDGDLLLIRYQDEENPNKKYRLLYSLQFEKLLDEKGRVVYQKKAGCEHKPEYQRQVTLTLKANTFPLQPKAKLSYSDKPTAVFMIVPDFDKSNHALASIFVKQLYTELSMNCNDTKGKKCYRRVHFLLDEFGNMPPIDDMGGINGLRRS
;
A
#
# COMPACT_ATOMS: atom_id res chain seq x y z
N MET A 1 -50.97 -11.76 -25.86
CA MET A 1 -50.41 -10.67 -26.70
C MET A 1 -48.89 -10.79 -26.70
N ALA A 2 -48.28 -10.63 -27.86
CA ALA A 2 -47.01 -11.23 -28.26
C ALA A 2 -45.76 -10.79 -27.46
N LEU A 3 -44.88 -11.77 -27.26
CA LEU A 3 -43.49 -11.65 -26.82
C LEU A 3 -42.66 -10.74 -27.74
N LEU A 4 -42.31 -9.54 -27.26
CA LEU A 4 -41.18 -8.78 -27.80
C LEU A 4 -39.88 -9.37 -27.27
N LYS A 5 -39.43 -10.45 -27.93
CA LYS A 5 -38.12 -11.05 -27.75
C LYS A 5 -37.08 -10.09 -28.34
N PHE A 6 -36.55 -9.17 -27.53
CA PHE A 6 -35.45 -8.29 -27.94
C PHE A 6 -34.28 -9.17 -28.44
N LYS A 7 -33.97 -9.08 -29.75
CA LYS A 7 -32.75 -9.62 -30.36
C LYS A 7 -31.55 -8.84 -29.79
N ARG A 8 -31.09 -9.20 -28.60
CA ARG A 8 -29.92 -8.58 -27.95
C ARG A 8 -28.65 -9.42 -28.05
N ASN A 9 -28.48 -10.21 -29.12
CA ASN A 9 -27.36 -11.16 -29.26
C ASN A 9 -26.42 -10.93 -30.46
N LYS A 10 -26.56 -9.88 -31.27
CA LYS A 10 -25.71 -9.72 -32.47
C LYS A 10 -24.58 -8.68 -32.37
N TYR A 11 -24.62 -7.79 -31.38
CA TYR A 11 -23.67 -6.66 -31.31
C TYR A 11 -22.89 -6.56 -29.99
N LEU A 12 -23.03 -7.52 -29.08
CA LEU A 12 -22.28 -7.55 -27.80
C LEU A 12 -21.41 -8.80 -27.61
N HIS A 13 -21.53 -9.81 -28.48
CA HIS A 13 -20.55 -10.90 -28.54
C HIS A 13 -19.50 -10.55 -29.59
N HIS A 14 -18.46 -9.86 -29.15
CA HIS A 14 -17.20 -9.96 -29.86
C HIS A 14 -16.67 -11.38 -29.65
N ASN A 15 -16.90 -12.26 -30.63
CA ASN A 15 -16.16 -13.53 -30.77
C ASN A 15 -14.72 -13.20 -31.20
N TYR A 16 -13.95 -12.53 -30.34
CA TYR A 16 -12.52 -12.66 -30.44
C TYR A 16 -12.17 -14.03 -29.86
N LYS A 17 -11.65 -14.92 -30.69
CA LYS A 17 -10.71 -15.92 -30.18
C LYS A 17 -9.47 -15.14 -29.75
N ILE A 18 -9.49 -14.64 -28.52
CA ILE A 18 -8.26 -14.21 -27.86
C ILE A 18 -7.69 -15.47 -27.21
N ASP A 19 -7.37 -16.46 -28.05
CA ASP A 19 -6.43 -17.49 -27.63
C ASP A 19 -5.14 -16.67 -27.45
N GLY A 20 -4.61 -16.60 -26.22
CA GLY A 20 -3.44 -15.79 -25.90
C GLY A 20 -2.28 -16.07 -26.87
N GLU A 21 -1.30 -15.19 -26.89
CA GLU A 21 -0.17 -15.38 -27.80
C GLU A 21 0.75 -16.47 -27.25
N ASP A 22 1.35 -17.29 -28.12
CA ASP A 22 2.39 -18.24 -27.70
C ASP A 22 3.70 -17.50 -27.37
N LEU A 23 4.54 -18.08 -26.51
CA LEU A 23 5.88 -17.52 -26.25
C LEU A 23 6.68 -17.47 -27.56
N PRO A 24 7.35 -16.33 -27.86
CA PRO A 24 8.22 -16.28 -29.01
C PRO A 24 9.29 -17.38 -28.87
N GLN A 25 9.61 -18.09 -29.96
CA GLN A 25 10.65 -19.13 -29.94
C GLN A 25 11.97 -18.56 -30.45
N GLU A 26 13.08 -18.99 -29.86
CA GLU A 26 14.42 -18.63 -30.30
C GLU A 26 14.64 -19.12 -31.75
N LYS A 27 14.72 -18.19 -32.70
CA LYS A 27 14.95 -18.52 -34.12
C LYS A 27 16.44 -18.62 -34.41
N ASN A 28 17.04 -19.78 -34.11
CA ASN A 28 18.39 -20.12 -34.58
C ASN A 28 18.39 -20.54 -36.06
N LYS A 29 18.03 -19.63 -36.96
CA LYS A 29 18.08 -19.88 -38.41
C LYS A 29 19.33 -19.25 -39.03
N ILE A 30 20.11 -20.07 -39.74
CA ILE A 30 21.24 -19.59 -40.55
C ILE A 30 20.72 -18.57 -41.56
N ASN A 31 21.32 -17.38 -41.60
CA ASN A 31 20.94 -16.32 -42.52
C ASN A 31 21.37 -16.70 -43.95
N LYS A 32 20.44 -17.30 -44.70
CA LYS A 32 20.67 -17.78 -46.07
C LYS A 32 21.13 -16.66 -47.02
N LYS A 33 20.70 -15.41 -46.80
CA LYS A 33 21.12 -14.25 -47.61
C LYS A 33 22.57 -13.86 -47.30
N ALA A 34 22.92 -13.77 -46.03
CA ALA A 34 24.31 -13.50 -45.60
C ALA A 34 25.24 -14.60 -46.09
N LEU A 35 24.80 -15.86 -46.03
CA LEU A 35 25.55 -17.00 -46.53
C LEU A 35 25.77 -16.90 -48.05
N ALA A 36 24.73 -16.64 -48.84
CA ALA A 36 24.86 -16.45 -50.29
C ALA A 36 25.80 -15.29 -50.67
N ILE A 37 25.70 -14.14 -49.99
CA ILE A 37 26.58 -12.99 -50.21
C ILE A 37 28.03 -13.33 -49.84
N SER A 38 28.24 -14.03 -48.73
CA SER A 38 29.58 -14.48 -48.32
C SER A 38 30.19 -15.45 -49.32
N SER A 39 29.40 -16.38 -49.88
CA SER A 39 29.85 -17.32 -50.91
C SER A 39 30.24 -16.60 -52.20
N LEU A 40 29.47 -15.58 -52.63
CA LEU A 40 29.82 -14.75 -53.77
C LEU A 40 31.13 -13.97 -53.54
N ALA A 41 31.33 -13.43 -52.34
CA ALA A 41 32.56 -12.71 -51.97
C ALA A 41 33.81 -13.62 -51.98
N VAL A 42 33.63 -14.93 -51.78
CA VAL A 42 34.72 -15.93 -51.88
C VAL A 42 34.99 -16.29 -53.34
N LEU A 43 33.94 -16.58 -54.12
CA LEU A 43 34.08 -17.14 -55.45
C LEU A 43 34.49 -16.11 -56.51
N PHE A 44 34.02 -14.86 -56.40
CA PHE A 44 34.26 -13.83 -57.41
C PHE A 44 35.73 -13.40 -57.51
N PRO A 45 36.47 -13.13 -56.41
CA PRO A 45 37.88 -12.75 -56.49
C PRO A 45 38.77 -13.89 -57.00
N LEU A 46 38.53 -15.12 -56.56
CA LEU A 46 39.26 -16.30 -57.04
C LEU A 46 38.99 -16.53 -58.53
N GLY A 47 37.73 -16.46 -58.97
CA GLY A 47 37.35 -16.58 -60.36
C GLY A 47 37.94 -15.46 -61.23
N GLY A 48 37.91 -14.21 -60.76
CA GLY A 48 38.48 -13.06 -61.46
C GLY A 48 40.00 -13.13 -61.59
N LEU A 49 40.70 -13.51 -60.52
CA LEU A 49 42.15 -13.70 -60.56
C LEU A 49 42.52 -14.82 -61.53
N ASN A 50 41.79 -15.93 -61.50
CA ASN A 50 42.03 -17.04 -62.42
C ASN A 50 41.67 -16.70 -63.87
N PHE A 51 40.64 -15.88 -64.09
CA PHE A 51 40.28 -15.37 -65.41
C PHE A 51 41.39 -14.50 -66.00
N VAL A 52 41.96 -13.58 -65.22
CA VAL A 52 43.05 -12.72 -65.68
C VAL A 52 44.30 -13.55 -65.96
N ALA A 53 44.68 -14.45 -65.05
CA ALA A 53 45.81 -15.35 -65.24
C ALA A 53 45.63 -16.28 -66.46
N GLY A 54 44.45 -16.87 -66.62
CA GLY A 54 44.09 -17.72 -67.74
C GLY A 54 44.07 -16.99 -69.07
N THR A 55 43.56 -15.76 -69.10
CA THR A 55 43.57 -14.92 -70.30
C THR A 55 45.00 -14.54 -70.69
N TYR A 56 45.82 -14.14 -69.71
CA TYR A 56 47.23 -13.88 -69.94
C TYR A 56 47.96 -15.11 -70.50
N GLN A 57 47.75 -16.29 -69.90
CA GLN A 57 48.37 -17.52 -70.40
C GLN A 57 47.87 -17.90 -71.80
N SER A 58 46.58 -17.69 -72.11
CA SER A 58 46.04 -17.92 -73.44
C SER A 58 46.71 -17.02 -74.49
N ILE A 59 46.89 -15.73 -74.19
CA ILE A 59 47.58 -14.78 -75.07
C ILE A 59 49.04 -15.21 -75.27
N VAL A 60 49.74 -15.52 -74.18
CA VAL A 60 51.15 -15.96 -74.24
C VAL A 60 51.29 -17.25 -75.05
N ASN A 61 50.40 -18.22 -74.88
CA ASN A 61 50.42 -19.48 -75.64
C ASN A 61 50.13 -19.26 -77.14
N GLU A 62 49.28 -18.30 -77.48
CA GLU A 62 48.97 -17.95 -78.87
C GLU A 62 50.14 -17.23 -79.54
N LEU A 63 50.77 -16.29 -78.85
CA LEU A 63 52.00 -15.62 -79.29
C LEU A 63 53.19 -16.57 -79.37
N ALA A 64 53.32 -17.53 -78.47
CA ALA A 64 54.42 -18.51 -78.49
C ALA A 64 54.39 -19.42 -79.73
N LYS A 65 53.27 -19.51 -80.45
CA LYS A 65 53.19 -20.22 -81.75
C LYS A 65 53.83 -19.44 -82.89
N THR A 66 53.93 -18.12 -82.77
CA THR A 66 54.42 -17.21 -83.81
C THR A 66 55.75 -16.55 -83.46
N VAL A 67 56.11 -16.47 -82.18
CA VAL A 67 57.32 -15.83 -81.65
C VAL A 67 57.98 -16.73 -80.61
N GLU A 68 59.24 -17.12 -80.81
CA GLU A 68 59.94 -18.09 -79.93
C GLU A 68 60.09 -17.63 -78.46
N LYS A 69 60.14 -16.32 -78.19
CA LYS A 69 60.19 -15.74 -76.83
C LYS A 69 59.38 -14.43 -76.76
N PRO A 70 58.07 -14.50 -76.51
CA PRO A 70 57.23 -13.31 -76.46
C PRO A 70 57.62 -12.40 -75.28
N THR A 71 57.73 -11.10 -75.55
CA THR A 71 57.97 -10.07 -74.53
C THR A 71 56.66 -9.46 -74.02
N ILE A 72 56.72 -8.69 -72.92
CA ILE A 72 55.54 -8.03 -72.35
C ILE A 72 54.89 -7.07 -73.37
N PHE A 73 55.69 -6.38 -74.19
CA PHE A 73 55.16 -5.49 -75.23
C PHE A 73 54.37 -6.24 -76.31
N ASP A 74 54.75 -7.49 -76.61
CA ASP A 74 54.03 -8.33 -77.58
C ASP A 74 52.66 -8.77 -77.04
N VAL A 75 52.53 -8.93 -75.72
CA VAL A 75 51.24 -9.23 -75.07
C VAL A 75 50.30 -8.03 -75.14
N PHE A 76 50.82 -6.80 -75.00
CA PHE A 76 49.99 -5.60 -75.10
C PHE A 76 49.57 -5.26 -76.54
N SER A 77 50.36 -5.66 -77.53
CA SER A 77 50.02 -5.48 -78.95
C SER A 77 49.21 -6.64 -79.55
N ALA A 78 49.01 -7.72 -78.80
CA ALA A 78 48.19 -8.86 -79.21
C ALA A 78 46.71 -8.48 -79.40
N ASP A 79 45.96 -9.32 -80.13
CA ASP A 79 44.52 -9.16 -80.31
C ASP A 79 43.78 -9.81 -79.13
N TRP A 80 43.41 -9.00 -78.13
CA TRP A 80 42.80 -9.48 -76.89
C TRP A 80 41.39 -10.04 -77.10
N GLU A 81 40.68 -9.66 -78.16
CA GLU A 81 39.29 -10.09 -78.37
C GLU A 81 39.16 -11.60 -78.56
N LYS A 82 40.16 -12.26 -79.16
CA LYS A 82 40.15 -13.70 -79.40
C LYS A 82 40.52 -14.53 -78.17
N SER A 83 41.35 -13.97 -77.28
CA SER A 83 41.88 -14.69 -76.12
C SER A 83 41.04 -14.51 -74.85
N ILE A 84 40.12 -13.54 -74.82
CA ILE A 84 39.16 -13.35 -73.73
C ILE A 84 38.03 -14.39 -73.84
N SER A 85 38.04 -15.40 -72.98
CA SER A 85 36.98 -16.42 -72.90
C SER A 85 36.61 -16.74 -71.46
N ILE A 86 35.33 -16.95 -71.19
CA ILE A 86 34.86 -17.35 -69.85
C ILE A 86 35.43 -18.70 -69.40
N LYS A 87 35.89 -19.53 -70.35
CA LYS A 87 36.60 -20.77 -70.08
C LYS A 87 37.91 -20.54 -69.29
N ASN A 88 38.50 -19.35 -69.41
CA ASN A 88 39.75 -18.99 -68.73
C ASN A 88 39.60 -18.92 -67.21
N VAL A 89 38.39 -18.75 -66.69
CA VAL A 89 38.09 -18.83 -65.25
C VAL A 89 38.44 -20.21 -64.67
N PHE A 90 38.35 -21.26 -65.48
CA PHE A 90 38.49 -22.66 -65.04
C PHE A 90 39.85 -23.28 -65.40
N LEU A 91 40.76 -22.53 -66.03
CA LEU A 91 42.10 -23.01 -66.35
C LEU A 91 42.98 -23.01 -65.08
N PRO A 92 43.64 -24.12 -64.72
CA PRO A 92 44.53 -24.17 -63.55
C PRO A 92 45.89 -23.56 -63.92
N VAL A 93 45.96 -22.22 -63.94
CA VAL A 93 47.15 -21.47 -64.40
C VAL A 93 48.17 -21.24 -63.29
N LEU A 94 47.74 -21.22 -62.03
CA LEU A 94 48.60 -20.85 -60.91
C LEU A 94 49.19 -22.08 -60.21
N PRO A 95 50.34 -21.93 -59.51
CA PRO A 95 50.87 -22.99 -58.66
C PRO A 95 49.89 -23.38 -57.54
N ALA A 96 49.87 -24.65 -57.15
CA ALA A 96 48.96 -25.18 -56.11
C ALA A 96 49.02 -24.39 -54.79
N ASN A 97 50.21 -23.92 -54.38
CA ASN A 97 50.40 -23.14 -53.16
C ASN A 97 49.67 -21.79 -53.19
N MET A 98 49.55 -21.16 -54.38
CA MET A 98 48.82 -19.90 -54.54
C MET A 98 47.30 -20.12 -54.46
N TYR A 99 46.79 -21.24 -55.00
CA TYR A 99 45.39 -21.59 -54.81
C TYR A 99 45.06 -21.87 -53.34
N LEU A 100 45.95 -22.54 -52.60
CA LEU A 100 45.76 -22.78 -51.17
C LEU A 100 45.72 -21.47 -50.35
N PHE A 101 46.65 -20.55 -50.62
CA PHE A 101 46.67 -19.24 -49.97
C PHE A 101 45.44 -18.40 -50.34
N GLY A 102 45.06 -18.40 -51.62
CA GLY A 102 43.87 -17.72 -52.11
C GLY A 102 42.58 -18.28 -51.48
N LEU A 103 42.48 -19.59 -51.30
CA LEU A 103 41.33 -20.23 -50.66
C LEU A 103 41.23 -19.86 -49.17
N LEU A 104 42.36 -19.87 -48.44
CA LEU A 104 42.40 -19.41 -47.05
C LEU A 104 42.00 -17.94 -46.91
N ALA A 105 42.62 -17.05 -47.70
CA ALA A 105 42.31 -15.62 -47.68
C ALA A 105 40.83 -15.35 -48.03
N SER A 106 40.31 -16.05 -49.03
CA SER A 106 38.90 -15.92 -49.44
C SER A 106 37.95 -16.45 -48.38
N THR A 107 38.30 -17.55 -47.69
CA THR A 107 37.49 -18.10 -46.59
C THR A 107 37.42 -17.12 -45.41
N VAL A 108 38.54 -16.52 -45.02
CA VAL A 108 38.58 -15.48 -43.97
C VAL A 108 37.74 -14.27 -44.39
N MET A 109 37.88 -13.81 -45.63
CA MET A 109 37.08 -12.71 -46.16
C MET A 109 35.59 -13.04 -46.19
N GLY A 110 35.23 -14.25 -46.63
CA GLY A 110 33.86 -14.77 -46.60
C GLY A 110 33.28 -14.80 -45.19
N PHE A 111 34.06 -15.24 -44.20
CA PHE A 111 33.66 -15.21 -42.79
C PHE A 111 33.43 -13.78 -42.29
N LEU A 112 34.32 -12.84 -42.61
CA LEU A 112 34.17 -11.43 -42.22
C LEU A 112 32.93 -10.78 -42.87
N VAL A 113 32.68 -11.07 -44.15
CA VAL A 113 31.50 -10.60 -44.88
C VAL A 113 30.23 -11.22 -44.28
N TYR A 114 30.23 -12.53 -44.02
CA TYR A 114 29.12 -13.22 -43.37
C TYR A 114 28.83 -12.58 -42.01
N SER A 115 29.84 -12.43 -41.16
CA SER A 115 29.71 -11.82 -39.84
C SER A 115 29.14 -10.40 -39.92
N LYS A 116 29.66 -9.56 -40.82
CA LYS A 116 29.20 -8.16 -40.98
C LYS A 116 27.78 -8.06 -41.53
N VAL A 117 27.40 -8.90 -42.50
CA VAL A 117 26.05 -8.90 -43.08
C VAL A 117 25.05 -9.51 -42.10
N ASN A 118 25.43 -10.57 -41.39
CA ASN A 118 24.62 -11.23 -40.37
C ASN A 118 24.40 -10.31 -39.15
N TYR A 119 25.41 -9.52 -38.76
CA TYR A 119 25.27 -8.51 -37.70
C TYR A 119 24.36 -7.34 -38.12
N ARG A 120 24.34 -6.98 -39.41
CA ARG A 120 23.51 -5.90 -39.95
C ARG A 120 22.09 -6.32 -40.33
N SER A 121 21.75 -7.61 -40.34
CA SER A 121 20.37 -8.01 -40.63
C SER A 121 19.51 -7.87 -39.38
N ASP A 122 18.45 -7.07 -39.49
CA ASP A 122 17.41 -6.91 -38.45
C ASP A 122 16.76 -8.24 -38.02
N GLU A 123 16.98 -9.32 -38.78
CA GLU A 123 16.54 -10.68 -38.42
C GLU A 123 17.29 -11.28 -37.21
N ASN A 124 18.44 -10.72 -36.82
CA ASN A 124 19.22 -11.16 -35.65
C ASN A 124 19.14 -10.16 -34.48
N VAL A 125 17.99 -9.52 -34.28
CA VAL A 125 17.66 -8.99 -32.96
C VAL A 125 17.69 -10.18 -32.00
N ALA A 126 18.56 -10.15 -30.99
CA ALA A 126 18.69 -11.24 -30.04
C ALA A 126 17.32 -11.52 -29.41
N TYR A 127 16.98 -12.80 -29.22
CA TYR A 127 15.75 -13.20 -28.55
C TYR A 127 15.58 -12.42 -27.24
N GLY A 128 14.44 -11.73 -27.06
CA GLY A 128 14.15 -10.89 -25.88
C GLY A 128 14.68 -9.45 -25.93
N GLN A 129 15.43 -9.02 -26.95
CA GLN A 129 16.04 -7.68 -26.98
C GLN A 129 15.03 -6.52 -27.14
N LYS A 130 13.81 -6.79 -27.63
CA LYS A 130 12.70 -5.82 -27.70
C LYS A 130 11.56 -6.11 -26.71
N GLY A 131 11.81 -6.98 -25.73
CA GLY A 131 10.79 -7.52 -24.83
C GLY A 131 10.11 -8.76 -25.41
N ASP A 132 9.69 -9.65 -24.51
CA ASP A 132 9.01 -10.92 -24.77
C ASP A 132 7.59 -10.95 -24.15
N SER A 133 7.08 -9.79 -23.75
CA SER A 133 5.74 -9.63 -23.21
C SER A 133 4.69 -9.99 -24.26
N ARG A 134 3.69 -10.78 -23.85
CA ARG A 134 2.61 -11.27 -24.70
C ARG A 134 1.31 -11.34 -23.91
N PHE A 135 0.18 -11.50 -24.60
CA PHE A 135 -1.09 -11.79 -23.93
C PHE A 135 -1.08 -13.21 -23.35
N THR A 136 -1.38 -13.32 -22.06
CA THR A 136 -1.52 -14.61 -21.37
C THR A 136 -2.69 -15.41 -21.95
N THR A 137 -2.57 -16.74 -21.99
CA THR A 137 -3.66 -17.61 -22.42
C THR A 137 -4.70 -17.80 -21.32
N ILE A 138 -5.87 -18.35 -21.68
CA ILE A 138 -6.91 -18.65 -20.68
C ILE A 138 -6.44 -19.75 -19.73
N GLU A 139 -5.75 -20.77 -20.24
CA GLU A 139 -5.19 -21.85 -19.43
C GLU A 139 -4.20 -21.31 -18.39
N GLU A 140 -3.33 -20.38 -18.79
CA GLU A 140 -2.38 -19.72 -17.88
C GLU A 140 -3.09 -18.89 -16.81
N ILE A 141 -4.15 -18.15 -17.16
CA ILE A 141 -4.98 -17.43 -16.18
C ILE A 141 -5.59 -18.41 -15.17
N GLN A 142 -6.11 -19.54 -15.66
CA GLN A 142 -6.74 -20.57 -14.83
C GLN A 142 -5.74 -21.29 -13.91
N GLU A 143 -4.49 -21.46 -14.35
CA GLU A 143 -3.41 -22.03 -13.54
C GLU A 143 -2.85 -21.04 -12.52
N GLN A 144 -2.74 -19.75 -12.88
CA GLN A 144 -2.11 -18.74 -12.05
C GLN A 144 -3.05 -18.13 -10.99
N TYR A 145 -4.31 -17.87 -11.35
CA TYR A 145 -5.22 -17.09 -10.51
C TYR A 145 -6.35 -17.95 -9.94
N ARG A 146 -6.80 -17.58 -8.74
CA ARG A 146 -7.85 -18.33 -8.05
C ARG A 146 -9.19 -18.11 -8.73
N GLU A 147 -9.81 -19.19 -9.14
CA GLU A 147 -11.17 -19.21 -9.66
C GLU A 147 -12.21 -19.00 -8.54
N ILE A 148 -13.17 -18.11 -8.75
CA ILE A 148 -14.30 -17.86 -7.85
C ILE A 148 -15.63 -17.73 -8.64
N PRO A 149 -16.79 -18.03 -8.00
CA PRO A 149 -18.10 -17.81 -8.62
C PRO A 149 -18.33 -16.34 -8.99
N GLU A 150 -18.97 -16.10 -10.14
CA GLU A 150 -19.23 -14.74 -10.64
C GLU A 150 -19.96 -13.88 -9.61
N LYS A 151 -21.07 -14.38 -9.07
CA LYS A 151 -22.00 -13.64 -8.19
C LYS A 151 -22.65 -14.57 -7.18
N THR A 152 -23.27 -13.97 -6.16
CA THR A 152 -24.18 -14.59 -5.18
C THR A 152 -23.51 -15.57 -4.21
N ASP A 153 -22.85 -16.60 -4.72
CA ASP A 153 -22.35 -17.72 -3.93
C ASP A 153 -21.11 -17.34 -3.11
N THR A 154 -21.08 -17.81 -1.86
CA THR A 154 -19.88 -17.71 -1.01
C THR A 154 -18.85 -18.73 -1.46
N PHE A 155 -17.57 -18.42 -1.29
CA PHE A 155 -16.46 -19.30 -1.68
C PHE A 155 -15.41 -19.40 -0.57
N GLU A 156 -14.71 -20.53 -0.52
CA GLU A 156 -13.64 -20.78 0.45
C GLU A 156 -12.43 -19.87 0.23
N GLY A 157 -11.66 -19.62 1.29
CA GLY A 157 -10.46 -18.79 1.23
C GLY A 157 -10.72 -17.29 1.23
N TYR A 158 -9.82 -16.53 0.61
CA TYR A 158 -9.86 -15.07 0.51
C TYR A 158 -10.34 -14.61 -0.87
N GLY A 159 -11.06 -13.49 -0.90
CA GLY A 159 -11.24 -12.71 -2.12
C GLY A 159 -9.97 -11.95 -2.50
N GLY A 160 -10.00 -11.25 -3.62
CA GLY A 160 -8.83 -10.59 -4.17
C GLY A 160 -9.13 -9.68 -5.36
N VAL A 161 -8.07 -9.16 -5.97
CA VAL A 161 -8.13 -8.27 -7.13
C VAL A 161 -8.70 -9.03 -8.33
N PRO A 162 -9.84 -8.60 -8.91
CA PRO A 162 -10.33 -9.19 -10.15
C PRO A 162 -9.32 -8.98 -11.29
N VAL A 163 -8.74 -10.06 -11.79
CA VAL A 163 -7.78 -10.03 -12.91
C VAL A 163 -8.48 -10.31 -14.23
N SER A 164 -9.33 -11.33 -14.26
CA SER A 164 -10.06 -11.71 -15.46
C SER A 164 -11.45 -12.25 -15.13
N HIS A 165 -12.35 -12.14 -16.11
CA HIS A 165 -13.67 -12.74 -16.09
C HIS A 165 -13.80 -13.62 -17.32
N TYR A 166 -14.01 -14.92 -17.12
CA TYR A 166 -14.15 -15.88 -18.21
C TYR A 166 -15.33 -16.81 -17.95
N LYS A 167 -16.28 -16.80 -18.90
CA LYS A 167 -17.59 -17.46 -18.80
C LYS A 167 -18.40 -16.93 -17.61
N ASP A 168 -18.66 -17.76 -16.61
CA ASP A 168 -19.47 -17.54 -15.42
C ASP A 168 -18.62 -17.48 -14.15
N LYS A 169 -17.34 -17.09 -14.28
CA LYS A 169 -16.36 -17.12 -13.20
C LYS A 169 -15.41 -15.93 -13.25
N TYR A 170 -14.96 -15.50 -12.07
CA TYR A 170 -13.88 -14.54 -11.90
C TYR A 170 -12.59 -15.25 -11.51
N TYR A 171 -11.47 -14.70 -11.97
CA TYR A 171 -10.12 -15.09 -11.59
C TYR A 171 -9.52 -13.94 -10.80
N VAL A 172 -9.21 -14.21 -9.53
CA VAL A 172 -8.76 -13.18 -8.60
C VAL A 172 -7.32 -13.43 -8.14
N ASP A 173 -6.57 -12.33 -8.02
CA ASP A 173 -5.28 -12.32 -7.35
C ASP A 173 -5.50 -12.10 -5.85
N THR A 174 -5.18 -13.13 -5.06
CA THR A 174 -5.34 -13.12 -3.60
C THR A 174 -4.07 -12.72 -2.85
N ASP A 175 -3.01 -12.35 -3.56
CA ASP A 175 -1.75 -11.95 -2.94
C ASP A 175 -1.86 -10.56 -2.31
N THR A 176 -1.01 -10.29 -1.33
CA THR A 176 -0.96 -9.01 -0.62
C THR A 176 -0.09 -8.00 -1.36
N VAL A 177 -0.44 -7.72 -2.62
CA VAL A 177 0.23 -6.77 -3.49
C VAL A 177 -0.55 -5.45 -3.59
N ASN A 178 0.14 -4.40 -4.04
CA ASN A 178 -0.51 -3.14 -4.39
C ASN A 178 -0.81 -3.15 -5.90
N THR A 179 -2.06 -2.89 -6.27
CA THR A 179 -2.48 -2.84 -7.67
C THR A 179 -2.88 -1.43 -8.07
N ALA A 180 -2.28 -0.91 -9.13
CA ALA A 180 -2.67 0.36 -9.73
C ALA A 180 -3.60 0.10 -10.93
N ILE A 181 -4.82 0.60 -10.86
CA ILE A 181 -5.80 0.46 -11.95
C ILE A 181 -5.90 1.80 -12.68
N LEU A 182 -5.31 1.86 -13.87
CA LEU A 182 -5.27 3.07 -14.69
C LEU A 182 -6.40 3.04 -15.71
N GLY A 183 -7.10 4.17 -15.86
CA GLY A 183 -8.08 4.32 -16.92
C GLY A 183 -8.64 5.73 -16.95
N VAL A 184 -9.15 6.15 -18.10
CA VAL A 184 -9.82 7.45 -18.26
C VAL A 184 -11.19 7.47 -17.58
N SER A 185 -11.79 8.64 -17.39
CA SER A 185 -13.18 8.73 -16.91
C SER A 185 -14.12 7.97 -17.86
N ARG A 186 -15.15 7.31 -17.31
CA ARG A 186 -16.13 6.48 -18.05
C ARG A 186 -15.55 5.25 -18.77
N SER A 187 -14.36 4.80 -18.41
CA SER A 187 -13.76 3.53 -18.91
C SER A 187 -14.36 2.26 -18.28
N GLY A 188 -15.27 2.39 -17.32
CA GLY A 188 -15.91 1.25 -16.65
C GLY A 188 -15.18 0.72 -15.41
N LYS A 189 -14.06 1.32 -14.97
CA LYS A 189 -13.29 0.86 -13.79
C LYS A 189 -14.13 0.55 -12.54
N GLY A 190 -15.11 1.40 -12.23
CA GLY A 190 -16.02 1.19 -11.10
C GLY A 190 -16.80 -0.12 -11.21
N GLU A 191 -17.42 -0.34 -12.37
CA GLU A 191 -18.25 -1.53 -12.66
C GLU A 191 -17.43 -2.80 -12.87
N THR A 192 -16.24 -2.71 -13.45
CA THR A 192 -15.44 -3.89 -13.83
C THR A 192 -14.46 -4.33 -12.76
N ILE A 193 -14.03 -3.44 -11.87
CA ILE A 193 -13.03 -3.75 -10.84
C ILE A 193 -13.52 -3.40 -9.43
N VAL A 194 -13.94 -2.15 -9.16
CA VAL A 194 -14.22 -1.69 -7.78
C VAL A 194 -15.43 -2.40 -7.17
N VAL A 195 -16.57 -2.45 -7.88
CA VAL A 195 -17.77 -3.14 -7.42
C VAL A 195 -17.55 -4.65 -7.29
N PRO A 196 -16.98 -5.35 -8.29
CA PRO A 196 -16.63 -6.77 -8.16
C PRO A 196 -15.63 -7.04 -7.02
N MET A 197 -14.70 -6.11 -6.73
CA MET A 197 -13.79 -6.20 -5.60
C MET A 197 -14.55 -6.20 -4.27
N ILE A 198 -15.41 -5.21 -4.02
CA ILE A 198 -16.22 -5.13 -2.79
C ILE A 198 -17.09 -6.38 -2.62
N ASP A 199 -17.71 -6.85 -3.71
CA ASP A 199 -18.56 -8.03 -3.70
C ASP A 199 -17.76 -9.31 -3.37
N ASN A 200 -16.67 -9.58 -4.07
CA ASN A 200 -15.94 -10.83 -3.85
C ASN A 200 -15.23 -10.87 -2.48
N LEU A 201 -14.68 -9.73 -2.01
CA LEU A 201 -14.08 -9.64 -0.68
C LEU A 201 -15.08 -9.94 0.44
N SER A 202 -16.35 -9.59 0.23
CA SER A 202 -17.41 -9.81 1.22
C SER A 202 -18.11 -11.17 1.10
N ARG A 203 -18.05 -11.84 -0.06
CA ARG A 203 -18.53 -13.23 -0.24
C ARG A 203 -17.55 -14.31 0.20
N ALA A 204 -16.26 -14.00 0.23
CA ALA A 204 -15.23 -14.93 0.69
C ALA A 204 -15.51 -15.40 2.14
N LYS A 205 -15.23 -16.66 2.46
CA LYS A 205 -15.34 -17.16 3.85
C LYS A 205 -14.38 -16.43 4.79
N ASN A 206 -13.16 -16.15 4.34
CA ASN A 206 -12.21 -15.30 5.05
C ASN A 206 -12.42 -13.84 4.65
N GLN A 207 -13.52 -13.26 5.13
CA GLN A 207 -13.90 -11.87 4.83
C GLN A 207 -12.82 -10.90 5.27
N SER A 208 -12.39 -10.03 4.34
CA SER A 208 -11.42 -8.96 4.63
C SER A 208 -12.14 -7.68 5.05
N SER A 209 -11.54 -6.91 5.94
CA SER A 209 -11.95 -5.52 6.16
C SER A 209 -11.61 -4.66 4.95
N MET A 210 -12.35 -3.58 4.75
CA MET A 210 -12.20 -2.69 3.59
C MET A 210 -12.25 -1.23 4.01
N VAL A 211 -11.40 -0.41 3.40
CA VAL A 211 -11.40 1.05 3.52
C VAL A 211 -11.56 1.59 2.10
N VAL A 212 -12.71 2.16 1.81
CA VAL A 212 -13.14 2.54 0.46
C VAL A 212 -13.20 4.06 0.37
N ASN A 213 -12.41 4.65 -0.54
CA ASN A 213 -12.63 6.04 -0.94
C ASN A 213 -13.78 6.08 -1.93
N ASP A 214 -14.81 6.87 -1.65
CA ASP A 214 -16.05 6.94 -2.42
C ASP A 214 -16.46 8.40 -2.64
N PRO A 215 -15.86 9.10 -3.63
CA PRO A 215 -16.05 10.54 -3.81
C PRO A 215 -17.51 10.97 -3.96
N LYS A 216 -18.38 10.07 -4.46
CA LYS A 216 -19.78 10.35 -4.79
C LYS A 216 -20.79 9.70 -3.85
N GLY A 217 -20.35 8.85 -2.92
CA GLY A 217 -21.24 8.09 -2.03
C GLY A 217 -22.01 6.96 -2.73
N GLU A 218 -21.71 6.67 -4.00
CA GLU A 218 -22.41 5.67 -4.80
C GLU A 218 -22.07 4.25 -4.33
N LEU A 219 -20.79 4.01 -3.99
CA LEU A 219 -20.32 2.69 -3.53
C LEU A 219 -20.92 2.35 -2.16
N TYR A 220 -20.97 3.32 -1.24
CA TYR A 220 -21.60 3.18 0.06
C TYR A 220 -23.10 2.89 -0.10
N SER A 221 -23.80 3.71 -0.89
CA SER A 221 -25.24 3.56 -1.11
C SER A 221 -25.60 2.22 -1.74
N ALA A 222 -24.80 1.73 -2.69
CA ALA A 222 -25.03 0.45 -3.37
C ALA A 222 -24.65 -0.77 -2.51
N SER A 223 -23.64 -0.65 -1.64
CA SER A 223 -23.04 -1.82 -0.96
C SER A 223 -23.47 -2.00 0.48
N LYS A 224 -23.91 -0.94 1.18
CA LYS A 224 -24.16 -0.95 2.63
C LYS A 224 -25.05 -2.10 3.08
N GLU A 225 -26.26 -2.20 2.54
CA GLU A 225 -27.23 -3.21 2.98
C GLU A 225 -26.72 -4.63 2.75
N THR A 226 -26.07 -4.86 1.62
CA THR A 226 -25.46 -6.16 1.27
C THR A 226 -24.33 -6.51 2.24
N LEU A 227 -23.45 -5.57 2.57
CA LEU A 227 -22.36 -5.78 3.52
C LEU A 227 -22.88 -6.04 4.94
N GLU A 228 -23.88 -5.28 5.40
CA GLU A 228 -24.53 -5.48 6.69
C GLU A 228 -25.17 -6.88 6.80
N LYS A 229 -25.89 -7.31 5.75
CA LYS A 229 -26.45 -8.67 5.65
C LYS A 229 -25.37 -9.75 5.64
N ARG A 230 -24.19 -9.47 5.09
CA ARG A 230 -23.02 -10.37 5.12
C ARG A 230 -22.25 -10.32 6.45
N GLY A 231 -22.66 -9.48 7.40
CA GLY A 231 -22.12 -9.42 8.76
C GLY A 231 -21.03 -8.38 8.97
N TYR A 232 -20.82 -7.46 8.04
CA TYR A 232 -19.89 -6.36 8.21
C TYR A 232 -20.42 -5.32 9.22
N ASP A 233 -19.49 -4.72 9.96
CA ASP A 233 -19.68 -3.41 10.58
C ASP A 233 -19.38 -2.34 9.53
N VAL A 234 -20.43 -1.66 9.04
CA VAL A 234 -20.32 -0.67 7.97
C VAL A 234 -20.34 0.74 8.56
N GLN A 235 -19.24 1.46 8.36
CA GLN A 235 -19.02 2.83 8.83
C GLN A 235 -18.86 3.78 7.65
N VAL A 236 -19.27 5.04 7.82
CA VAL A 236 -19.11 6.07 6.78
C VAL A 236 -18.51 7.34 7.38
N LEU A 237 -17.33 7.74 6.90
CA LEU A 237 -16.74 9.05 7.15
C LEU A 237 -17.23 9.99 6.05
N ASN A 238 -18.20 10.83 6.37
CA ASN A 238 -18.91 11.62 5.37
C ASN A 238 -18.46 13.09 5.39
N ILE A 239 -17.46 13.45 4.57
CA ILE A 239 -16.95 14.83 4.49
C ILE A 239 -17.95 15.74 3.78
N LEU A 240 -18.77 15.20 2.88
CA LEU A 240 -19.82 15.95 2.17
C LEU A 240 -20.96 16.38 3.11
N ASP A 241 -21.42 15.50 3.99
CA ASP A 241 -22.39 15.81 5.05
C ASP A 241 -21.85 15.32 6.42
N PRO A 242 -21.09 16.18 7.13
CA PRO A 242 -20.41 15.80 8.37
C PRO A 242 -21.30 15.32 9.51
N LEU A 243 -22.61 15.60 9.45
CA LEU A 243 -23.56 15.17 10.47
C LEU A 243 -24.16 13.78 10.15
N GLN A 244 -24.00 13.30 8.92
CA GLN A 244 -24.51 12.02 8.44
C GLN A 244 -23.40 10.99 8.27
N GLY A 245 -22.79 10.59 9.38
CA GLY A 245 -21.76 9.56 9.39
C GLY A 245 -21.20 9.25 10.77
N MET A 246 -20.08 8.52 10.77
CA MET A 246 -19.31 8.24 11.96
C MET A 246 -18.59 9.51 12.44
N SER A 247 -18.36 9.60 13.75
CA SER A 247 -17.48 10.62 14.31
C SER A 247 -16.05 10.11 14.32
N TYR A 248 -15.09 10.99 14.06
CA TYR A 248 -13.67 10.67 14.04
C TYR A 248 -12.88 11.81 14.67
N ASN A 249 -12.41 11.61 15.90
CA ASN A 249 -11.53 12.56 16.57
C ASN A 249 -10.07 12.25 16.24
N PRO A 250 -9.35 13.12 15.50
CA PRO A 250 -7.94 12.90 15.15
C PRO A 250 -7.01 12.82 16.38
N LEU A 251 -7.46 13.31 17.54
CA LEU A 251 -6.72 13.26 18.80
C LEU A 251 -6.93 11.96 19.58
N GLN A 252 -7.78 11.04 19.13
CA GLN A 252 -8.10 9.82 19.89
C GLN A 252 -6.85 9.00 20.24
N LEU A 253 -5.92 8.84 19.30
CA LEU A 253 -4.66 8.12 19.54
C LEU A 253 -3.76 8.83 20.55
N VAL A 254 -3.83 10.17 20.64
CA VAL A 254 -3.11 10.98 21.63
C VAL A 254 -3.72 10.79 23.01
N ILE A 255 -5.06 10.85 23.09
CA ILE A 255 -5.83 10.63 24.32
C ILE A 255 -5.52 9.23 24.87
N ASP A 256 -5.60 8.20 24.02
CA ASP A 256 -5.41 6.81 24.45
C ASP A 256 -3.99 6.60 25.00
N ALA A 257 -2.96 7.12 24.31
CA ALA A 257 -1.57 7.03 24.79
C ALA A 257 -1.39 7.74 26.16
N TRP A 258 -1.94 8.96 26.30
CA TRP A 258 -1.83 9.73 27.53
C TRP A 258 -2.58 9.10 28.69
N VAL A 259 -3.82 8.62 28.47
CA VAL A 259 -4.64 7.97 29.50
C VAL A 259 -3.99 6.66 29.98
N ASN A 260 -3.29 5.97 29.08
CA ASN A 260 -2.50 4.82 29.48
C ASN A 260 -1.29 5.23 30.35
N GLY A 261 -0.82 6.47 30.23
CA GLY A 261 0.29 7.07 30.97
C GLY A 261 1.53 7.32 30.12
N ASP A 262 1.51 7.01 28.83
CA ASP A 262 2.64 7.15 27.91
C ASP A 262 2.62 8.55 27.26
N ASP A 263 3.15 9.53 27.99
CA ASP A 263 3.24 10.93 27.56
C ASP A 263 4.14 11.13 26.34
N GLN A 264 5.21 10.33 26.22
CA GLN A 264 6.11 10.33 25.07
C GLN A 264 5.41 9.83 23.80
N GLU A 265 4.69 8.72 23.88
CA GLU A 265 3.92 8.21 22.75
C GLU A 265 2.78 9.17 22.39
N ALA A 266 2.12 9.78 23.38
CA ALA A 266 1.12 10.83 23.12
C ALA A 266 1.72 12.02 22.34
N ALA A 267 2.90 12.49 22.75
CA ALA A 267 3.60 13.57 22.03
C ALA A 267 3.99 13.16 20.61
N LYS A 268 4.43 11.92 20.39
CA LYS A 268 4.75 11.39 19.06
C LYS A 268 3.51 11.29 18.18
N ARG A 269 2.36 10.87 18.72
CA ARG A 269 1.08 10.82 18.01
C ARG A 269 0.58 12.23 17.65
N ALA A 270 0.69 13.18 18.58
CA ALA A 270 0.38 14.58 18.32
C ALA A 270 1.26 15.14 17.19
N ASN A 271 2.56 14.88 17.26
CA ASN A 271 3.52 15.32 16.24
C ASN A 271 3.22 14.71 14.86
N THR A 272 2.83 13.44 14.81
CA THR A 272 2.44 12.77 13.55
C THR A 272 1.21 13.44 12.92
N LEU A 273 0.22 13.79 13.74
CA LEU A 273 -1.00 14.47 13.28
C LEU A 273 -0.69 15.88 12.76
N THR A 274 0.03 16.68 13.54
CA THR A 274 0.35 18.07 13.18
C THR A 274 1.32 18.15 12.01
N PHE A 275 2.23 17.19 11.86
CA PHE A 275 3.05 17.06 10.66
C PHE A 275 2.17 16.97 9.40
N SER A 276 1.12 16.14 9.39
CA SER A 276 0.20 16.07 8.23
C SER A 276 -0.65 17.33 8.00
N LEU A 277 -0.70 18.26 8.96
CA LEU A 277 -1.40 19.55 8.80
C LEU A 277 -0.47 20.66 8.28
N TYR A 278 0.81 20.65 8.67
CA TYR A 278 1.73 21.78 8.43
C TYR A 278 2.92 21.43 7.54
N ASN A 279 3.26 20.16 7.37
CA ASN A 279 4.40 19.76 6.55
C ASN A 279 4.13 20.07 5.08
N ASN A 280 5.05 20.80 4.48
CA ASN A 280 5.08 21.03 3.04
C ASN A 280 6.52 20.91 2.55
N PRO A 281 6.87 19.82 1.82
CA PRO A 281 8.23 19.59 1.33
C PRO A 281 8.80 20.72 0.46
N ASN A 282 7.93 21.52 -0.15
CA ASN A 282 8.30 22.60 -1.06
C ASN A 282 8.22 23.99 -0.40
N ALA A 283 8.22 24.07 0.93
CA ALA A 283 7.99 25.32 1.66
C ALA A 283 9.18 26.31 1.62
N GLY A 284 10.40 25.86 1.31
CA GLY A 284 11.60 26.72 1.33
C GLY A 284 11.74 27.46 2.67
N ASP A 285 11.89 28.79 2.64
CA ASP A 285 12.01 29.64 3.83
C ASP A 285 10.78 29.57 4.76
N ASN A 286 9.60 29.20 4.23
CA ASN A 286 8.40 29.02 5.05
C ASN A 286 8.45 27.77 5.94
N ALA A 287 9.43 26.87 5.73
CA ALA A 287 9.60 25.67 6.55
C ALA A 287 9.77 26.00 8.04
N PHE A 288 10.43 27.13 8.36
CA PHE A 288 10.58 27.59 9.74
C PHE A 288 9.22 27.90 10.40
N PHE A 289 8.35 28.65 9.69
CA PHE A 289 7.03 29.00 10.20
C PHE A 289 6.13 27.77 10.33
N ASN A 290 6.19 26.85 9.38
CA ASN A 290 5.42 25.61 9.41
C ASN A 290 5.85 24.72 10.59
N THR A 291 7.15 24.52 10.78
CA THR A 291 7.69 23.71 11.88
C THR A 291 7.37 24.34 13.23
N SER A 292 7.48 25.67 13.35
CA SER A 292 7.16 26.38 14.59
C SER A 292 5.65 26.34 14.89
N ALA A 293 4.80 26.45 13.87
CA ALA A 293 3.35 26.30 14.00
C ALA A 293 2.98 24.89 14.45
N GLN A 294 3.57 23.87 13.84
CA GLN A 294 3.43 22.46 14.24
C GLN A 294 3.76 22.25 15.72
N ASN A 295 4.90 22.77 16.17
CA ASN A 295 5.34 22.70 17.57
C ASN A 295 4.41 23.45 18.53
N ALA A 296 3.92 24.63 18.13
CA ALA A 296 2.93 25.40 18.90
C ALA A 296 1.66 24.57 19.12
N ILE A 297 1.13 23.96 18.05
CA ILE A 297 -0.08 23.13 18.12
C ILE A 297 0.18 21.83 18.91
N ASN A 298 1.35 21.20 18.79
CA ASN A 298 1.73 20.08 19.65
C ASN A 298 1.66 20.46 21.13
N GLY A 299 2.21 21.63 21.49
CA GLY A 299 2.13 22.17 22.84
C GLY A 299 0.68 22.35 23.30
N ILE A 300 -0.18 22.96 22.48
CA ILE A 300 -1.60 23.20 22.80
C ILE A 300 -2.36 21.87 22.96
N ILE A 301 -2.18 20.92 22.04
CA ILE A 301 -2.79 19.59 22.12
C ILE A 301 -2.43 18.92 23.46
N LEU A 302 -1.14 18.84 23.78
CA LEU A 302 -0.67 18.17 24.99
C LEU A 302 -1.10 18.90 26.26
N ALA A 303 -1.17 20.23 26.24
CA ALA A 303 -1.69 21.02 27.35
C ALA A 303 -3.18 20.74 27.62
N ILE A 304 -4.00 20.69 26.56
CA ILE A 304 -5.42 20.37 26.67
C ILE A 304 -5.61 18.93 27.17
N VAL A 305 -4.85 17.97 26.64
CA VAL A 305 -4.90 16.57 27.10
C VAL A 305 -4.55 16.47 28.58
N ASP A 306 -3.42 17.04 29.01
CA ASP A 306 -2.98 17.03 30.41
C ASP A 306 -4.04 17.65 31.35
N TYR A 307 -4.56 18.82 30.98
CA TYR A 307 -5.60 19.51 31.74
C TYR A 307 -6.88 18.68 31.82
N CYS A 308 -7.37 18.15 30.69
CA CYS A 308 -8.64 17.42 30.64
C CYS A 308 -8.56 16.09 31.38
N VAL A 309 -7.43 15.39 31.33
CA VAL A 309 -7.23 14.14 32.08
C VAL A 309 -7.18 14.41 33.58
N LYS A 310 -6.49 15.46 34.04
CA LYS A 310 -6.45 15.85 35.46
C LYS A 310 -7.80 16.28 36.02
N ASN A 311 -8.63 16.93 35.20
CA ASN A 311 -9.92 17.48 35.59
C ASN A 311 -11.12 16.60 35.18
N ASN A 312 -10.88 15.37 34.72
CA ASN A 312 -11.91 14.41 34.31
C ASN A 312 -12.90 14.97 33.27
N CYS A 313 -12.38 15.64 32.24
CA CYS A 313 -13.16 16.16 31.11
C CYS A 313 -12.55 15.79 29.75
N ILE A 314 -12.16 14.51 29.59
CA ILE A 314 -11.49 13.98 28.39
C ILE A 314 -12.33 14.18 27.12
N GLU A 315 -13.65 14.22 27.23
CA GLU A 315 -14.57 14.53 26.13
C GLU A 315 -14.35 15.92 25.50
N LYS A 316 -13.63 16.82 26.19
CA LYS A 316 -13.25 18.14 25.68
C LYS A 316 -11.96 18.13 24.88
N VAL A 317 -11.22 17.02 24.80
CA VAL A 317 -10.00 16.94 24.00
C VAL A 317 -10.35 16.78 22.52
N THR A 318 -10.47 17.91 21.82
CA THR A 318 -10.88 17.97 20.41
C THR A 318 -10.04 18.98 19.63
N MET A 319 -9.89 18.78 18.32
CA MET A 319 -9.23 19.76 17.44
C MET A 319 -9.94 21.11 17.44
N HIS A 320 -11.26 21.13 17.66
CA HIS A 320 -12.00 22.38 17.83
C HIS A 320 -11.53 23.16 19.06
N ASN A 321 -11.38 22.50 20.21
CA ASN A 321 -10.90 23.17 21.42
C ASN A 321 -9.43 23.58 21.33
N VAL A 322 -8.60 22.87 20.56
CA VAL A 322 -7.24 23.31 20.19
C VAL A 322 -7.30 24.64 19.42
N SER A 323 -8.20 24.74 18.43
CA SER A 323 -8.43 25.99 17.68
C SER A 323 -8.96 27.11 18.56
N GLN A 324 -9.91 26.83 19.45
CA GLN A 324 -10.45 27.82 20.39
C GLN A 324 -9.37 28.35 21.34
N MET A 325 -8.57 27.46 21.94
CA MET A 325 -7.49 27.88 22.84
C MET A 325 -6.46 28.77 22.11
N LEU A 326 -6.10 28.42 20.86
CA LEU A 326 -5.21 29.25 20.05
C LEU A 326 -5.82 30.63 19.79
N ASN A 327 -7.08 30.69 19.38
CA ASN A 327 -7.74 31.94 19.02
C ASN A 327 -7.99 32.85 20.22
N GLU A 328 -8.51 32.32 21.33
CA GLU A 328 -8.83 33.08 22.53
C GLU A 328 -7.55 33.57 23.25
N LEU A 329 -6.58 32.68 23.48
CA LEU A 329 -5.38 33.04 24.25
C LEU A 329 -4.28 33.65 23.39
N GLY A 330 -4.21 33.30 22.11
CA GLY A 330 -3.18 33.80 21.19
C GLY A 330 -3.41 35.24 20.74
N THR A 331 -4.65 35.74 20.83
CA THR A 331 -5.00 37.14 20.50
C THR A 331 -5.10 38.04 21.72
N PHE A 332 -5.07 37.48 22.93
CA PHE A 332 -5.24 38.23 24.16
C PHE A 332 -3.88 38.61 24.77
N TYR A 333 -3.64 39.93 24.83
CA TYR A 333 -2.44 40.55 25.38
C TYR A 333 -2.82 41.43 26.56
N TYR A 334 -1.99 41.44 27.61
CA TYR A 334 -2.19 42.29 28.78
C TYR A 334 -0.88 42.95 29.22
N LYS A 335 -1.01 44.03 29.99
CA LYS A 335 0.09 44.72 30.65
C LYS A 335 -0.06 44.57 32.16
N GLU A 336 1.03 44.29 32.86
CA GLU A 336 1.02 44.19 34.34
C GLU A 336 0.92 45.57 34.98
N ASP A 337 1.63 46.56 34.42
CA ASP A 337 1.48 47.98 34.72
C ASP A 337 0.97 48.71 33.46
N PRO A 338 -0.05 49.59 33.55
CA PRO A 338 -0.48 50.43 32.42
C PRO A 338 0.65 51.23 31.75
N ASN A 339 1.74 51.51 32.48
CA ASN A 339 2.91 52.24 31.99
C ASN A 339 3.97 51.35 31.31
N ASP A 340 3.81 50.02 31.33
CA ASP A 340 4.73 49.13 30.64
C ASP A 340 4.61 49.27 29.11
N PHE A 341 5.77 49.28 28.47
CA PHE A 341 5.89 49.28 27.01
C PHE A 341 5.75 47.87 26.41
N ILE A 342 5.85 46.82 27.23
CA ILE A 342 5.85 45.42 26.80
C ILE A 342 4.50 44.78 27.12
N GLU A 343 3.84 44.28 26.08
CA GLU A 343 2.61 43.51 26.22
C GLU A 343 2.93 42.02 26.37
N LYS A 344 2.30 41.34 27.34
CA LYS A 344 2.46 39.90 27.55
C LYS A 344 1.31 39.13 26.91
N SER A 345 1.65 38.12 26.10
CA SER A 345 0.68 37.19 25.51
C SER A 345 0.21 36.20 26.57
N VAL A 346 -1.11 36.05 26.76
CA VAL A 346 -1.65 35.11 27.75
C VAL A 346 -1.35 33.65 27.39
N LEU A 347 -1.31 33.30 26.11
CA LEU A 347 -0.89 31.97 25.69
C LEU A 347 0.53 31.63 26.16
N ASP A 348 1.47 32.58 26.09
CA ASP A 348 2.84 32.36 26.58
C ASP A 348 2.87 32.23 28.09
N GLU A 349 2.15 33.09 28.80
CA GLU A 349 2.09 33.05 30.26
C GLU A 349 1.49 31.73 30.75
N TYR A 350 0.50 31.19 30.04
CA TYR A 350 -0.02 29.85 30.30
C TYR A 350 1.10 28.80 30.21
N PHE A 351 1.84 28.73 29.11
CA PHE A 351 2.93 27.75 28.96
C PHE A 351 4.10 27.99 29.92
N LYS A 352 4.41 29.25 30.26
CA LYS A 352 5.42 29.59 31.28
C LYS A 352 5.01 29.10 32.66
N SER A 353 3.72 29.13 32.99
CA SER A 353 3.18 28.65 34.26
C SER A 353 3.26 27.13 34.44
N LEU A 354 3.37 26.36 33.34
CA LEU A 354 3.49 24.90 33.42
C LEU A 354 4.81 24.48 34.13
N PRO A 355 4.80 23.37 34.88
CA PRO A 355 6.00 22.86 35.57
C PRO A 355 7.19 22.63 34.63
N GLN A 356 8.40 22.73 35.18
CA GLN A 356 9.61 22.32 34.47
C GLN A 356 9.54 20.84 34.07
N GLY A 357 10.01 20.51 32.86
CA GLY A 357 9.94 19.16 32.30
C GLY A 357 8.58 18.74 31.74
N ASN A 358 7.54 19.60 31.79
CA ASN A 358 6.26 19.32 31.15
C ASN A 358 6.40 19.25 29.62
N VAL A 359 5.88 18.17 29.02
CA VAL A 359 6.04 17.90 27.57
C VAL A 359 5.37 18.98 26.70
N ALA A 360 4.21 19.49 27.11
CA ALA A 360 3.51 20.55 26.40
C ALA A 360 4.33 21.86 26.37
N LYS A 361 4.95 22.21 27.51
CA LYS A 361 5.85 23.37 27.63
C LYS A 361 7.08 23.24 26.72
N MET A 362 7.69 22.05 26.67
CA MET A 362 8.85 21.79 25.82
C MET A 362 8.51 21.95 24.33
N GLN A 363 7.37 21.43 23.89
CA GLN A 363 6.91 21.54 22.50
C GLN A 363 6.62 23.00 22.11
N TYR A 364 5.97 23.78 22.99
CA TYR A 364 5.67 25.19 22.71
C TYR A 364 6.92 26.10 22.74
N GLY A 365 8.04 25.61 23.29
CA GLY A 365 9.26 26.40 23.51
C GLY A 365 9.77 27.14 22.28
N SER A 366 9.75 26.53 21.09
CA SER A 366 10.21 27.18 19.85
C SER A 366 9.45 28.46 19.52
N THR A 367 8.15 28.50 19.84
CA THR A 367 7.29 29.67 19.62
C THR A 367 7.57 30.75 20.66
N SER A 368 7.83 30.35 21.91
CA SER A 368 8.17 31.29 22.99
C SER A 368 9.54 31.96 22.82
N PHE A 369 10.48 31.34 22.10
CA PHE A 369 11.80 31.92 21.81
C PHE A 369 11.80 32.86 20.59
N ALA A 370 10.74 32.84 19.77
CA ALA A 370 10.66 33.70 18.59
C ALA A 370 10.37 35.16 18.98
N GLY A 371 10.96 36.12 18.28
CA GLY A 371 10.63 37.53 18.45
C GLY A 371 9.17 37.83 18.08
N GLU A 372 8.59 38.91 18.61
CA GLU A 372 7.16 39.24 18.50
C GLU A 372 6.61 39.17 17.06
N LYS A 373 7.32 39.77 16.09
CA LYS A 373 6.93 39.75 14.68
C LYS A 373 6.90 38.33 14.10
N ALA A 374 7.90 37.51 14.43
CA ALA A 374 7.95 36.12 13.96
C ALA A 374 6.86 35.28 14.64
N LYS A 375 6.59 35.54 15.91
CA LYS A 375 5.55 34.86 16.68
C LYS A 375 4.14 35.10 16.10
N GLY A 376 3.83 36.35 15.75
CA GLY A 376 2.57 36.67 15.05
C GLY A 376 2.39 35.85 13.77
N SER A 377 3.44 35.73 12.95
CA SER A 377 3.42 34.88 11.76
C SER A 377 3.26 33.39 12.09
N ILE A 378 3.95 32.89 13.12
CA ILE A 378 3.84 31.48 13.55
C ILE A 378 2.40 31.15 13.97
N LEU A 379 1.77 31.99 14.79
CA LEU A 379 0.40 31.78 15.26
C LEU A 379 -0.63 31.92 14.12
N ALA A 380 -0.37 32.82 13.16
CA ALA A 380 -1.20 32.92 11.95
C ALA A 380 -1.13 31.66 11.09
N THR A 381 0.08 31.13 10.85
CA THR A 381 0.28 29.84 10.16
C THR A 381 -0.39 28.71 10.92
N ALA A 382 -0.26 28.68 12.25
CA ALA A 382 -0.91 27.69 13.11
C ALA A 382 -2.44 27.74 12.95
N ASN A 383 -3.03 28.93 12.99
CA ASN A 383 -4.48 29.08 12.83
C ASN A 383 -4.97 28.63 11.45
N GLN A 384 -4.20 28.90 10.39
CA GLN A 384 -4.53 28.46 9.03
C GLN A 384 -4.72 26.93 8.94
N GLY A 385 -3.84 26.15 9.57
CA GLY A 385 -3.96 24.69 9.59
C GLY A 385 -5.12 24.14 10.42
N LEU A 386 -5.75 24.97 11.26
CA LEU A 386 -6.88 24.58 12.12
C LEU A 386 -8.25 25.00 11.56
N GLN A 387 -8.30 25.75 10.46
CA GLN A 387 -9.56 26.33 9.95
C GLN A 387 -10.66 25.29 9.69
N THR A 388 -10.30 24.11 9.18
CA THR A 388 -11.26 23.00 8.97
C THR A 388 -11.98 22.61 10.27
N PHE A 389 -11.32 22.69 11.42
CA PHE A 389 -11.89 22.31 12.72
C PHE A 389 -12.65 23.46 13.40
N ALA A 390 -12.57 24.68 12.87
CA ALA A 390 -13.35 25.81 13.35
C ALA A 390 -14.80 25.76 12.83
N ASP A 391 -15.05 25.12 11.69
CA ASP A 391 -16.39 24.90 11.18
C ASP A 391 -17.23 24.04 12.14
N LYS A 392 -18.49 24.44 12.37
CA LYS A 392 -19.36 23.80 13.37
C LYS A 392 -19.70 22.35 13.02
N MET A 393 -19.86 22.02 11.74
CA MET A 393 -20.20 20.66 11.30
C MET A 393 -19.00 19.74 11.47
N PHE A 394 -17.82 20.18 11.05
CA PHE A 394 -16.57 19.43 11.24
C PHE A 394 -16.14 19.33 12.69
N ALA A 395 -16.32 20.38 13.50
CA ALA A 395 -16.11 20.34 14.95
C ALA A 395 -16.97 19.25 15.60
N LYS A 396 -18.24 19.12 15.19
CA LYS A 396 -19.13 18.07 15.69
C LYS A 396 -18.71 16.67 15.21
N MET A 397 -18.38 16.51 13.94
CA MET A 397 -17.87 15.24 13.39
C MET A 397 -16.59 14.78 14.10
N THR A 398 -15.70 15.72 14.44
CA THR A 398 -14.38 15.44 15.03
C THR A 398 -14.36 15.49 16.56
N SER A 399 -15.53 15.58 17.20
CA SER A 399 -15.64 15.70 18.67
C SER A 399 -15.40 14.40 19.43
N LYS A 400 -15.58 13.24 18.79
CA LYS A 400 -15.40 11.90 19.36
C LYS A 400 -15.05 10.89 18.28
N SER A 401 -14.58 9.71 18.66
CA SER A 401 -14.36 8.60 17.72
C SER A 401 -15.41 7.51 17.90
N SER A 402 -16.16 7.22 16.83
CA SER A 402 -17.12 6.10 16.79
C SER A 402 -16.44 4.77 16.43
N LEU A 403 -15.25 4.83 15.84
CA LEU A 403 -14.47 3.69 15.36
C LEU A 403 -13.11 3.67 16.06
N ASP A 404 -12.75 2.54 16.67
CA ASP A 404 -11.37 2.26 17.08
C ASP A 404 -10.56 1.85 15.84
N LEU A 405 -9.61 2.67 15.39
CA LEU A 405 -8.83 2.42 14.18
C LEU A 405 -8.13 1.06 14.21
N LYS A 406 -7.66 0.63 15.38
CA LYS A 406 -7.01 -0.66 15.56
C LYS A 406 -7.93 -1.83 15.21
N GLN A 407 -9.25 -1.66 15.39
CA GLN A 407 -10.22 -2.73 15.17
C GLN A 407 -10.29 -3.25 13.74
N VAL A 408 -9.95 -2.41 12.76
CA VAL A 408 -10.09 -2.74 11.34
C VAL A 408 -9.25 -3.96 10.97
N GLY A 409 -8.07 -4.11 11.58
CA GLY A 409 -7.17 -5.28 11.41
C GLY A 409 -7.01 -6.15 12.66
N PHE A 410 -7.24 -5.60 13.85
CA PHE A 410 -7.12 -6.29 15.16
C PHE A 410 -8.40 -6.09 15.98
N PRO A 411 -9.52 -6.72 15.58
CA PRO A 411 -10.82 -6.50 16.20
C PRO A 411 -10.90 -7.04 17.63
N LYS A 412 -9.95 -7.87 18.05
CA LYS A 412 -9.85 -8.49 19.36
C LYS A 412 -8.54 -8.07 20.04
N ASN A 413 -8.65 -7.36 21.16
CA ASN A 413 -7.49 -6.88 21.89
C ASN A 413 -7.76 -6.81 23.40
N LEU A 414 -6.71 -7.04 24.18
CA LEU A 414 -6.73 -6.94 25.63
C LEU A 414 -5.63 -5.98 26.07
N PHE A 415 -6.04 -4.94 26.78
CA PHE A 415 -5.16 -4.06 27.53
C PHE A 415 -5.26 -4.39 29.02
N PHE A 416 -4.14 -4.43 29.72
CA PHE A 416 -4.13 -4.41 31.18
C PHE A 416 -2.87 -3.76 31.74
N GLN A 417 -2.98 -3.25 32.96
CA GLN A 417 -1.89 -2.56 33.65
C GLN A 417 -1.58 -3.27 34.97
N LEU A 418 -0.35 -3.79 35.07
CA LEU A 418 0.20 -4.35 36.30
C LEU A 418 0.97 -3.29 37.08
N ASP A 419 1.40 -3.65 38.29
CA ASP A 419 2.30 -2.82 39.10
C ASP A 419 3.69 -2.69 38.43
N GLU A 420 4.35 -1.54 38.59
CA GLU A 420 5.66 -1.28 37.98
C GLU A 420 6.76 -2.25 38.45
N ARG A 421 6.59 -2.92 39.58
CA ARG A 421 7.50 -3.99 40.04
C ARG A 421 7.59 -5.16 39.05
N PHE A 422 6.62 -5.29 38.15
CA PHE A 422 6.65 -6.29 37.08
C PHE A 422 7.30 -5.78 35.79
N LEU A 423 7.81 -4.53 35.75
CA LEU A 423 8.50 -3.97 34.58
C LEU A 423 9.58 -4.93 34.08
N ASN A 424 9.62 -5.12 32.76
CA ASN A 424 10.51 -6.04 32.05
C ASN A 424 10.29 -7.54 32.35
N LYS A 425 9.42 -7.92 33.27
CA LYS A 425 9.06 -9.32 33.51
C LYS A 425 8.11 -9.83 32.43
N ARG A 426 8.08 -11.16 32.23
CA ARG A 426 7.20 -11.82 31.26
C ARG A 426 6.00 -12.43 31.97
N VAL A 427 4.80 -12.02 31.57
CA VAL A 427 3.54 -12.56 32.09
C VAL A 427 2.87 -13.42 31.02
N THR A 428 2.17 -14.47 31.46
CA THR A 428 1.40 -15.35 30.59
C THR A 428 -0.07 -14.96 30.68
N VAL A 429 -0.67 -14.67 29.53
CA VAL A 429 -2.10 -14.39 29.37
C VAL A 429 -2.71 -15.56 28.63
N SER A 430 -3.71 -16.22 29.21
CA SER A 430 -4.42 -17.33 28.58
C SER A 430 -5.92 -17.19 28.69
N PHE A 431 -6.63 -17.60 27.64
CA PHE A 431 -8.07 -17.68 27.59
C PHE A 431 -8.50 -19.12 27.76
N HIS A 432 -9.55 -19.38 28.55
CA HIS A 432 -10.02 -20.73 28.84
C HIS A 432 -11.54 -20.83 28.71
N LYS A 433 -12.02 -21.96 28.18
CA LYS A 433 -13.46 -22.28 28.22
C LYS A 433 -13.90 -22.52 29.66
N ASN A 434 -15.12 -22.11 29.99
CA ASN A 434 -15.68 -22.32 31.32
C ASN A 434 -16.33 -23.71 31.49
N ASN A 435 -15.66 -24.76 30.98
CA ASN A 435 -16.07 -26.15 31.16
C ASN A 435 -15.39 -26.77 32.41
N GLN A 436 -15.56 -28.08 32.63
CA GLN A 436 -14.96 -28.79 33.76
C GLN A 436 -13.42 -28.83 33.67
N GLU A 437 -12.88 -29.00 32.46
CA GLU A 437 -11.43 -29.13 32.21
C GLU A 437 -10.70 -27.78 32.11
N LYS A 438 -11.42 -26.66 32.05
CA LYS A 438 -10.87 -25.32 31.79
C LYS A 438 -9.97 -25.30 30.56
N THR A 439 -10.45 -25.88 29.47
CA THR A 439 -9.69 -26.05 28.22
C THR A 439 -9.11 -24.71 27.75
N GLU A 440 -7.79 -24.67 27.55
CA GLU A 440 -7.10 -23.48 27.05
C GLU A 440 -7.44 -23.25 25.59
N VAL A 441 -7.91 -22.04 25.27
CA VAL A 441 -8.26 -21.60 23.91
C VAL A 441 -7.05 -20.99 23.22
N GLY A 442 -6.26 -20.21 23.96
CA GLY A 442 -5.05 -19.55 23.47
C GLY A 442 -4.22 -18.99 24.62
N SER A 443 -2.92 -18.88 24.39
CA SER A 443 -1.94 -18.43 25.40
C SER A 443 -0.82 -17.60 24.79
N TYR A 444 -0.48 -16.54 25.50
CA TYR A 444 0.41 -15.47 25.06
C TYR A 444 1.39 -15.13 26.17
N GLN A 445 2.69 -15.10 25.85
CA GLN A 445 3.70 -14.56 26.74
C GLN A 445 4.05 -13.14 26.32
N ILE A 446 3.88 -12.20 27.24
CA ILE A 446 4.13 -10.78 26.96
C ILE A 446 5.04 -10.16 28.00
N LYS A 447 5.86 -9.23 27.54
CA LYS A 447 6.73 -8.44 28.39
C LYS A 447 5.96 -7.24 28.91
N VAL A 448 6.01 -7.00 30.21
CA VAL A 448 5.46 -5.79 30.83
C VAL A 448 6.30 -4.60 30.39
N LYS A 449 5.66 -3.64 29.72
CA LYS A 449 6.28 -2.41 29.21
C LYS A 449 6.34 -1.36 30.35
N ALA A 450 6.81 -0.16 30.03
CA ALA A 450 6.83 0.98 30.96
C ALA A 450 5.45 1.18 31.61
N LEU A 451 5.44 1.70 32.85
CA LEU A 451 4.22 1.98 33.62
C LEU A 451 3.33 0.74 33.87
N GLY A 452 3.92 -0.46 33.78
CA GLY A 452 3.22 -1.72 33.98
C GLY A 452 2.29 -2.12 32.84
N MET A 453 2.35 -1.46 31.68
CA MET A 453 1.41 -1.67 30.58
C MET A 453 1.63 -2.99 29.85
N CYS A 454 0.52 -3.61 29.48
CA CYS A 454 0.45 -4.81 28.67
C CYS A 454 -0.68 -4.66 27.65
N ASN A 455 -0.37 -4.83 26.36
CA ASN A 455 -1.34 -4.81 25.28
C ASN A 455 -1.12 -6.04 24.42
N ILE A 456 -2.19 -6.79 24.15
CA ILE A 456 -2.15 -7.95 23.27
C ILE A 456 -3.26 -7.86 22.24
N ASN A 457 -2.92 -8.29 21.04
CA ASN A 457 -3.89 -8.65 20.02
C ASN A 457 -4.01 -10.18 20.06
N PHE A 458 -5.21 -10.69 19.86
CA PHE A 458 -5.46 -12.12 19.76
C PHE A 458 -6.49 -12.40 18.66
N ASP A 459 -6.69 -13.66 18.25
CA ASP A 459 -7.61 -14.02 17.15
C ASP A 459 -8.60 -15.13 17.54
N GLU A 460 -8.42 -15.72 18.71
CA GLU A 460 -9.27 -16.77 19.25
C GLU A 460 -10.73 -16.34 19.39
N SER A 461 -11.65 -17.29 19.26
CA SER A 461 -13.08 -17.06 19.45
C SER A 461 -13.44 -17.24 20.93
N LEU A 462 -14.09 -16.24 21.51
CA LEU A 462 -14.49 -16.21 22.90
C LEU A 462 -16.01 -16.15 23.00
N GLU A 463 -16.55 -16.76 24.05
CA GLU A 463 -17.98 -16.79 24.33
C GLU A 463 -18.28 -16.22 25.72
N ASP A 464 -19.55 -15.91 25.95
CA ASP A 464 -20.02 -15.48 27.27
C ASP A 464 -19.72 -16.54 28.33
N GLY A 465 -19.18 -16.09 29.46
CA GLY A 465 -18.77 -16.94 30.57
C GLY A 465 -17.36 -17.51 30.47
N ASP A 466 -16.66 -17.40 29.33
CA ASP A 466 -15.25 -17.80 29.19
C ASP A 466 -14.35 -17.07 30.21
N LEU A 467 -13.13 -17.57 30.39
CA LEU A 467 -12.23 -17.11 31.44
C LEU A 467 -10.96 -16.49 30.85
N LEU A 468 -10.53 -15.37 31.44
CA LEU A 468 -9.24 -14.74 31.18
C LEU A 468 -8.33 -14.94 32.40
N LEU A 469 -7.17 -15.54 32.17
CA LEU A 469 -6.19 -15.85 33.20
C LEU A 469 -4.86 -15.14 32.90
N ILE A 470 -4.43 -14.24 33.79
CA ILE A 470 -3.12 -13.60 33.74
C ILE A 470 -2.25 -14.18 34.85
N ARG A 471 -1.06 -14.68 34.51
CA ARG A 471 -0.13 -15.36 35.41
C ARG A 471 1.26 -14.78 35.32
N TYR A 472 1.91 -14.66 36.46
CA TYR A 472 3.34 -14.43 36.56
C TYR A 472 3.94 -15.40 37.57
N GLN A 473 5.06 -16.00 37.21
CA GLN A 473 5.87 -16.81 38.10
C GLN A 473 7.25 -16.17 38.16
N ASP A 474 7.70 -15.88 39.37
CA ASP A 474 9.01 -15.28 39.56
C ASP A 474 10.13 -16.28 39.19
N GLU A 475 11.08 -15.82 38.38
CA GLU A 475 12.20 -16.63 37.90
C GLU A 475 13.21 -16.94 39.02
N GLU A 476 13.37 -16.04 39.99
CA GLU A 476 14.32 -16.19 41.11
C GLU A 476 13.68 -16.94 42.29
N ASN A 477 12.36 -16.80 42.48
CA ASN A 477 11.63 -17.50 43.52
C ASN A 477 10.40 -18.24 42.98
N PRO A 478 10.52 -19.56 42.69
CA PRO A 478 9.43 -20.36 42.14
C PRO A 478 8.16 -20.41 43.01
N ASN A 479 8.25 -20.11 44.31
CA ASN A 479 7.10 -20.09 45.22
C ASN A 479 6.29 -18.79 45.08
N LYS A 480 6.86 -17.74 44.50
CA LYS A 480 6.19 -16.45 44.32
C LYS A 480 5.42 -16.44 43.01
N LYS A 481 4.14 -16.84 43.09
CA LYS A 481 3.22 -16.95 41.95
C LYS A 481 2.09 -15.95 42.06
N TYR A 482 1.85 -15.24 40.97
CA TYR A 482 0.78 -14.26 40.84
C TYR A 482 -0.22 -14.71 39.80
N ARG A 483 -1.51 -14.57 40.11
CA ARG A 483 -2.63 -14.99 39.28
C ARG A 483 -3.75 -13.98 39.37
N LEU A 484 -4.38 -13.75 38.24
CA LEU A 484 -5.56 -12.91 38.10
C LEU A 484 -6.52 -13.63 37.17
N LEU A 485 -7.75 -13.82 37.63
CA LEU A 485 -8.78 -14.56 36.90
C LEU A 485 -10.01 -13.69 36.74
N TYR A 486 -10.42 -13.48 35.50
CA TYR A 486 -11.68 -12.84 35.14
C TYR A 486 -12.61 -13.83 34.46
N SER A 487 -13.91 -13.64 34.66
CA SER A 487 -14.96 -14.21 33.81
C SER A 487 -15.43 -13.13 32.83
N LEU A 488 -15.60 -13.53 31.58
CA LEU A 488 -15.99 -12.65 30.49
C LEU A 488 -17.52 -12.56 30.42
N GLN A 489 -18.04 -11.34 30.35
CA GLN A 489 -19.47 -11.06 30.20
C GLN A 489 -19.71 -10.21 28.96
N PHE A 490 -20.44 -10.77 27.99
CA PHE A 490 -20.80 -10.10 26.75
C PHE A 490 -22.14 -9.40 26.91
N GLU A 491 -22.09 -8.10 27.13
CA GLU A 491 -23.29 -7.29 27.33
C GLU A 491 -24.01 -7.02 26.02
N LYS A 492 -25.34 -7.08 26.03
CA LYS A 492 -26.17 -6.74 24.87
C LYS A 492 -26.08 -5.24 24.61
N LEU A 493 -26.03 -4.85 23.34
CA LEU A 493 -26.10 -3.47 22.91
C LEU A 493 -27.55 -2.97 23.05
N LEU A 494 -27.72 -1.81 23.68
CA LEU A 494 -29.01 -1.15 23.87
C LEU A 494 -29.06 0.16 23.06
N ASP A 495 -30.22 0.49 22.50
CA ASP A 495 -30.45 1.78 21.86
C ASP A 495 -30.69 2.91 22.89
N GLU A 496 -30.83 4.15 22.43
CA GLU A 496 -31.09 5.32 23.29
C GLU A 496 -32.37 5.21 24.14
N LYS A 497 -33.28 4.29 23.78
CA LYS A 497 -34.53 4.02 24.50
C LYS A 497 -34.43 2.77 25.38
N GLY A 498 -33.24 2.19 25.54
CA GLY A 498 -32.98 0.99 26.34
C GLY A 498 -33.43 -0.32 25.71
N ARG A 499 -33.74 -0.35 24.40
CA ARG A 499 -34.17 -1.55 23.69
C ARG A 499 -32.97 -2.29 23.12
N VAL A 500 -33.03 -3.63 23.12
CA VAL A 500 -31.96 -4.47 22.56
C VAL A 500 -31.81 -4.22 21.06
N VAL A 501 -30.58 -3.94 20.64
CA VAL A 501 -30.19 -3.86 19.23
C VAL A 501 -29.91 -5.27 18.73
N TYR A 502 -30.43 -5.61 17.55
CA TYR A 502 -30.26 -6.92 16.94
C TYR A 502 -29.28 -6.87 15.76
N GLN A 503 -28.66 -8.00 15.47
CA GLN A 503 -27.70 -8.10 14.38
C GLN A 503 -28.40 -7.93 13.03
N LYS A 504 -27.74 -7.25 12.09
CA LYS A 504 -28.23 -7.09 10.70
C LYS A 504 -27.84 -8.23 9.77
N LYS A 505 -27.02 -9.17 10.25
CA LYS A 505 -26.51 -10.29 9.47
C LYS A 505 -27.65 -11.25 9.14
N ALA A 506 -27.71 -11.66 7.87
CA ALA A 506 -28.73 -12.58 7.36
C ALA A 506 -28.75 -13.89 8.16
N GLY A 507 -29.94 -14.29 8.63
CA GLY A 507 -30.15 -15.48 9.46
C GLY A 507 -29.79 -15.31 10.93
N CYS A 508 -29.31 -14.14 11.35
CA CYS A 508 -28.96 -13.82 12.74
C CYS A 508 -29.77 -12.64 13.30
N GLU A 509 -30.84 -12.22 12.63
CA GLU A 509 -31.66 -11.04 12.97
C GLU A 509 -32.38 -11.18 14.32
N HIS A 510 -32.54 -12.41 14.81
CA HIS A 510 -33.08 -12.72 16.12
C HIS A 510 -32.03 -12.66 17.25
N LYS A 511 -30.73 -12.58 16.90
CA LYS A 511 -29.64 -12.55 17.87
C LYS A 511 -29.34 -11.10 18.26
N PRO A 512 -29.08 -10.84 19.56
CA PRO A 512 -28.67 -9.51 20.00
C PRO A 512 -27.30 -9.16 19.41
N GLU A 513 -27.12 -7.87 19.12
CA GLU A 513 -25.81 -7.27 18.96
C GLU A 513 -25.19 -7.10 20.36
N TYR A 514 -23.89 -7.30 20.46
CA TYR A 514 -23.16 -7.15 21.73
C TYR A 514 -22.34 -5.88 21.74
N GLN A 515 -22.14 -5.32 22.93
CA GLN A 515 -21.17 -4.26 23.13
C GLN A 515 -19.78 -4.78 22.79
N ARG A 516 -18.97 -3.92 22.19
CA ARG A 516 -17.59 -4.25 21.81
C ARG A 516 -16.69 -4.45 23.02
N GLN A 517 -16.88 -3.66 24.07
CA GLN A 517 -16.14 -3.81 25.30
C GLN A 517 -16.77 -4.93 26.13
N VAL A 518 -15.97 -5.94 26.47
CA VAL A 518 -16.40 -7.08 27.27
C VAL A 518 -16.24 -6.73 28.74
N THR A 519 -17.27 -7.00 29.53
CA THR A 519 -17.23 -6.78 30.98
C THR A 519 -16.42 -7.89 31.63
N LEU A 520 -15.40 -7.50 32.40
CA LEU A 520 -14.49 -8.41 33.08
C LEU A 520 -14.88 -8.54 34.56
N THR A 521 -15.55 -9.63 34.92
CA THR A 521 -15.90 -9.88 36.33
C THR A 521 -14.73 -10.55 37.04
N LEU A 522 -14.12 -9.87 38.01
CA LEU A 522 -13.00 -10.43 38.77
C LEU A 522 -13.45 -11.65 39.61
N LYS A 523 -12.73 -12.76 39.47
CA LYS A 523 -12.96 -14.01 40.25
C LYS A 523 -11.88 -14.25 41.29
N ALA A 524 -10.63 -13.95 40.96
CA ALA A 524 -9.50 -14.07 41.87
C ALA A 524 -8.38 -13.10 41.50
N ASN A 525 -7.71 -12.53 42.50
CA ASN A 525 -6.52 -11.71 42.32
C ASN A 525 -5.50 -12.01 43.42
N THR A 526 -4.27 -12.36 43.03
CA THR A 526 -3.14 -12.44 43.96
C THR A 526 -2.06 -11.40 43.68
N PHE A 527 -2.23 -10.54 42.66
CA PHE A 527 -1.37 -9.40 42.43
C PHE A 527 -1.52 -8.34 43.55
N PRO A 528 -0.46 -7.59 43.88
CA PRO A 528 -0.49 -6.63 44.98
C PRO A 528 -1.54 -5.53 44.82
N LEU A 529 -1.85 -5.15 43.59
CA LEU A 529 -2.86 -4.18 43.22
C LEU A 529 -3.81 -4.82 42.21
N GLN A 530 -5.10 -4.45 42.26
CA GLN A 530 -6.05 -4.87 41.24
C GLN A 530 -5.67 -4.25 39.89
N PRO A 531 -5.37 -5.07 38.87
CA PRO A 531 -5.01 -4.53 37.56
C PRO A 531 -6.22 -3.88 36.90
N LYS A 532 -5.98 -2.75 36.24
CA LYS A 532 -6.94 -2.21 35.28
C LYS A 532 -6.88 -3.09 34.05
N ALA A 533 -8.02 -3.57 33.56
CA ALA A 533 -8.09 -4.41 32.38
C ALA A 533 -9.26 -3.98 31.49
N LYS A 534 -9.03 -3.95 30.19
CA LYS A 534 -10.03 -3.64 29.16
C LYS A 534 -9.89 -4.66 28.04
N LEU A 535 -10.97 -5.38 27.77
CA LEU A 535 -11.06 -6.35 26.68
C LEU A 535 -12.02 -5.80 25.63
N SER A 536 -11.55 -5.65 24.40
CA SER A 536 -12.37 -5.30 23.25
C SER A 536 -12.47 -6.50 22.33
N TYR A 537 -13.68 -6.86 21.90
CA TYR A 537 -13.94 -8.05 21.10
C TYR A 537 -14.96 -7.77 20.00
N SER A 538 -14.68 -8.28 18.80
CA SER A 538 -15.63 -8.39 17.70
C SER A 538 -15.15 -9.44 16.70
N ASP A 539 -16.08 -10.22 16.14
CA ASP A 539 -15.80 -11.13 15.02
C ASP A 539 -16.15 -10.51 13.65
N LYS A 540 -16.76 -9.32 13.65
CA LYS A 540 -17.26 -8.67 12.43
C LYS A 540 -16.11 -8.05 11.63
N PRO A 541 -16.00 -8.29 10.32
CA PRO A 541 -15.14 -7.48 9.46
C PRO A 541 -15.68 -6.04 9.39
N THR A 542 -14.79 -5.07 9.21
CA THR A 542 -15.17 -3.64 9.15
C THR A 542 -15.07 -3.12 7.72
N ALA A 543 -16.09 -2.39 7.26
CA ALA A 543 -16.07 -1.66 6.01
C ALA A 543 -16.22 -0.16 6.29
N VAL A 544 -15.18 0.63 6.01
CA VAL A 544 -15.21 2.09 6.16
C VAL A 544 -15.32 2.73 4.78
N PHE A 545 -16.37 3.48 4.53
CA PHE A 545 -16.54 4.30 3.33
C PHE A 545 -16.18 5.74 3.64
N MET A 546 -15.35 6.37 2.82
CA MET A 546 -15.00 7.78 2.95
C MET A 546 -15.66 8.54 1.81
N ILE A 547 -16.68 9.34 2.12
CA ILE A 547 -17.33 10.22 1.14
C ILE A 547 -16.55 11.52 1.09
N VAL A 548 -15.74 11.70 0.04
CA VAL A 548 -14.80 12.82 -0.12
C VAL A 548 -15.09 13.54 -1.44
N PRO A 549 -15.82 14.68 -1.42
CA PRO A 549 -16.30 15.31 -2.65
C PRO A 549 -15.16 15.81 -3.55
N ASP A 550 -15.12 15.40 -4.81
CA ASP A 550 -14.06 15.76 -5.78
C ASP A 550 -13.96 17.27 -6.08
N PHE A 551 -15.08 17.99 -5.95
CA PHE A 551 -15.20 19.41 -6.27
C PHE A 551 -14.69 20.36 -5.17
N ASP A 552 -14.58 19.93 -3.91
CA ASP A 552 -14.15 20.78 -2.79
C ASP A 552 -13.02 20.13 -1.98
N LYS A 553 -11.81 20.66 -2.13
CA LYS A 553 -10.59 20.16 -1.48
C LYS A 553 -10.40 20.67 -0.05
N SER A 554 -11.20 21.63 0.40
CA SER A 554 -10.96 22.38 1.65
C SER A 554 -10.88 21.48 2.89
N ASN A 555 -11.59 20.35 2.88
CA ASN A 555 -11.67 19.43 4.01
C ASN A 555 -11.11 18.03 3.72
N HIS A 556 -10.50 17.83 2.54
CA HIS A 556 -9.94 16.53 2.18
C HIS A 556 -8.78 16.09 3.07
N ALA A 557 -8.08 17.03 3.72
CA ALA A 557 -7.01 16.73 4.65
C ALA A 557 -7.46 15.76 5.75
N LEU A 558 -8.72 15.82 6.17
CA LEU A 558 -9.28 14.90 7.17
C LEU A 558 -9.29 13.44 6.69
N ALA A 559 -9.61 13.20 5.41
CA ALA A 559 -9.56 11.86 4.82
C ALA A 559 -8.12 11.33 4.76
N SER A 560 -7.17 12.15 4.34
CA SER A 560 -5.75 11.75 4.29
C SER A 560 -5.19 11.46 5.69
N ILE A 561 -5.54 12.27 6.69
CA ILE A 561 -5.18 12.04 8.10
C ILE A 561 -5.81 10.72 8.59
N PHE A 562 -7.08 10.46 8.29
CA PHE A 562 -7.76 9.22 8.66
C PHE A 562 -7.03 7.99 8.07
N VAL A 563 -6.77 7.99 6.76
CA VAL A 563 -6.08 6.87 6.10
C VAL A 563 -4.67 6.68 6.68
N LYS A 564 -3.93 7.76 6.93
CA LYS A 564 -2.59 7.70 7.51
C LYS A 564 -2.60 7.14 8.92
N GLN A 565 -3.45 7.68 9.80
CA GLN A 565 -3.56 7.20 11.18
C GLN A 565 -3.98 5.74 11.24
N LEU A 566 -4.97 5.35 10.42
CA LEU A 566 -5.43 3.97 10.33
C LEU A 566 -4.28 3.05 9.88
N TYR A 567 -3.58 3.38 8.78
CA TYR A 567 -2.47 2.58 8.31
C TYR A 567 -1.35 2.47 9.36
N THR A 568 -0.94 3.59 9.95
CA THR A 568 0.12 3.61 10.97
C THR A 568 -0.26 2.77 12.17
N GLU A 569 -1.51 2.86 12.64
CA GLU A 569 -1.98 2.08 13.79
C GLU A 569 -1.97 0.57 13.48
N LEU A 570 -2.44 0.17 12.29
CA LEU A 570 -2.38 -1.23 11.87
C LEU A 570 -0.94 -1.73 11.75
N SER A 571 -0.06 -0.94 11.13
CA SER A 571 1.36 -1.31 10.94
C SER A 571 2.11 -1.44 12.27
N MET A 572 1.87 -0.53 13.21
CA MET A 572 2.46 -0.60 14.56
C MET A 572 2.02 -1.85 15.31
N ASN A 573 0.74 -2.21 15.23
CA ASN A 573 0.22 -3.41 15.89
C ASN A 573 0.69 -4.72 15.22
N CYS A 574 0.97 -4.71 13.91
CA CYS A 574 1.57 -5.85 13.22
C CYS A 574 2.92 -6.24 13.85
N ASN A 575 3.75 -5.28 14.26
CA ASN A 575 5.06 -5.56 14.86
C ASN A 575 4.99 -6.42 16.14
N ASP A 576 3.89 -6.32 16.87
CA ASP A 576 3.66 -7.05 18.12
C ASP A 576 2.95 -8.41 17.90
N THR A 577 2.69 -8.81 16.64
CA THR A 577 2.00 -10.07 16.28
C THR A 577 2.92 -11.14 15.70
N LYS A 578 2.54 -12.41 15.91
CA LYS A 578 3.21 -13.55 15.26
C LYS A 578 3.02 -13.46 13.75
N GLY A 579 4.12 -13.34 13.01
CA GLY A 579 4.11 -13.24 11.54
C GLY A 579 3.89 -11.83 11.00
N LYS A 580 3.97 -10.78 11.84
CA LYS A 580 3.98 -9.36 11.45
C LYS A 580 2.82 -8.94 10.52
N LYS A 581 1.62 -9.48 10.76
CA LYS A 581 0.46 -9.27 9.90
C LYS A 581 -0.79 -8.94 10.71
N CYS A 582 -1.76 -8.30 10.07
CA CYS A 582 -3.09 -8.16 10.65
C CYS A 582 -3.76 -9.54 10.79
N TYR A 583 -4.52 -9.75 11.87
CA TYR A 583 -5.34 -10.96 11.99
C TYR A 583 -6.49 -10.95 10.99
N ARG A 584 -7.09 -9.77 10.79
CA ARG A 584 -8.03 -9.54 9.70
C ARG A 584 -7.31 -8.82 8.56
N ARG A 585 -7.30 -9.41 7.36
CA ARG A 585 -6.76 -8.75 6.16
C ARG A 585 -7.54 -7.46 5.87
N VAL A 586 -6.83 -6.39 5.54
CA VAL A 586 -7.40 -5.07 5.25
C VAL A 586 -7.07 -4.65 3.82
N HIS A 587 -8.10 -4.36 3.02
CA HIS A 587 -7.93 -3.80 1.68
C HIS A 587 -8.23 -2.30 1.70
N PHE A 588 -7.33 -1.50 1.14
CA PHE A 588 -7.54 -0.08 0.89
C PHE A 588 -7.93 0.07 -0.59
N LEU A 589 -9.20 0.37 -0.84
CA LEU A 589 -9.77 0.61 -2.16
C LEU A 589 -9.86 2.12 -2.35
N LEU A 590 -8.75 2.72 -2.75
CA LEU A 590 -8.65 4.17 -2.92
C LEU A 590 -9.10 4.57 -4.34
N ASP A 591 -10.41 4.51 -4.61
CA ASP A 591 -10.94 4.97 -5.89
C ASP A 591 -10.66 6.47 -6.09
N GLU A 592 -10.44 6.87 -7.34
CA GLU A 592 -9.96 8.22 -7.71
C GLU A 592 -8.76 8.71 -6.88
N PHE A 593 -7.82 7.81 -6.55
CA PHE A 593 -6.64 8.12 -5.72
C PHE A 593 -5.90 9.42 -6.12
N GLY A 594 -5.81 9.73 -7.42
CA GLY A 594 -5.16 10.95 -7.90
C GLY A 594 -5.85 12.27 -7.51
N ASN A 595 -7.12 12.22 -7.09
CA ASN A 595 -7.87 13.37 -6.60
C ASN A 595 -7.74 13.55 -5.08
N MET A 596 -7.26 12.54 -4.35
CA MET A 596 -7.01 12.65 -2.91
C MET A 596 -5.80 13.56 -2.64
N PRO A 597 -5.79 14.32 -1.53
CA PRO A 597 -4.59 15.02 -1.11
C PRO A 597 -3.45 14.02 -0.89
N PRO A 598 -2.19 14.44 -1.11
CA PRO A 598 -1.04 13.61 -0.83
C PRO A 598 -1.16 12.97 0.55
N ILE A 599 -1.13 11.65 0.60
CA ILE A 599 -0.96 10.93 1.84
C ILE A 599 0.54 10.92 2.11
N ASP A 600 0.97 11.54 3.20
CA ASP A 600 2.39 11.63 3.55
C ASP A 600 3.02 10.23 3.63
N ASP A 601 4.20 10.08 3.02
CA ASP A 601 5.00 8.86 3.02
C ASP A 601 4.29 7.61 2.46
N MET A 602 3.49 7.78 1.40
CA MET A 602 2.95 6.62 0.63
C MET A 602 4.06 5.72 0.05
N GLY A 603 5.25 6.27 -0.20
CA GLY A 603 6.42 5.50 -0.63
C GLY A 603 6.84 4.46 0.41
N GLY A 604 6.96 4.83 1.68
CA GLY A 604 7.21 3.90 2.78
C GLY A 604 6.08 2.88 2.97
N ILE A 605 4.84 3.33 2.84
CA ILE A 605 3.63 2.48 2.89
C ILE A 605 3.65 1.38 1.81
N ASN A 606 4.16 1.71 0.61
CA ASN A 606 4.28 0.79 -0.51
C ASN A 606 5.51 -0.14 -0.41
N GLY A 607 6.57 0.27 0.29
CA GLY A 607 7.82 -0.49 0.44
C GLY A 607 7.81 -1.55 1.55
N LEU A 608 7.00 -1.36 2.60
CA LEU A 608 7.04 -2.18 3.83
C LEU A 608 6.30 -3.53 3.76
N ARG A 609 5.65 -3.88 2.65
CA ARG A 609 4.77 -5.07 2.55
C ARG A 609 5.42 -6.36 2.03
N ARG A 610 6.75 -6.40 1.86
CA ARG A 610 7.49 -7.59 1.38
C ARG A 610 7.94 -8.58 2.47
N SER A 611 7.62 -8.36 3.75
CA SER A 611 8.07 -9.25 4.85
C SER A 611 6.96 -10.07 5.48
#